data_AF-A0A9P0LKQ5-F1
#
_entry.id   AF-A0A9P0LKQ5-F1
#
_cell.length_a   1.000
_cell.length_b   1.000
_cell.length_c   1.000
_cell.angle_alpha   90.00
_cell.angle_beta   90.00
_cell.angle_gamma   90.00
#
_symmetry.space_group_name_H-M   'P 1'
#
loop_
_entity.id
_entity.type
_entity.pdbx_description
1 polymer ?
#
loop_
_entity_poly.entity_id
_entity_poly.type
_entity_poly.pdbx_seq_one_letter_code
_entity_poly.pdbx_strand_id
1 'polypeptide(L)'
;MTSKILTRIIQCRGATLVPKKSFQRSNILRKMSAPIAKNGENFPSVSELKLNIAKKMLGPNMSYSPIQKDKSHLLKYLPKSQDEMPPRSMEDSFLVGIIPLSKDKALQDKYVTFLGHVRIGRLLEDMDIFAVMVCYKHIVNPKLPENETFPYNLVTVLVDRIDFTEYVPKSNEDIKISGHVSWVGKSSMEVVVWLEQKQSGVWQRVTRALFLLAARDVNNVGAGIVNSIIPANEREKQILAGGETRKKRRQELQKKNLAKVIPDAEEQKTVHDLFVRTVESSDVSLRNRVLPADCIWMSDATISNVIFSQPEDRNLHNTVFGGFMMRQALELSWVLGLKRSIGQRYST
;
A
#
# COMPACT_ATOMS: atom_id res chain seq x y z
N MET A 1 26.92 42.83 38.09
CA MET A 1 27.58 41.59 38.54
C MET A 1 26.56 40.46 38.45
N THR A 2 26.71 39.36 37.75
CA THR A 2 27.78 38.87 36.88
C THR A 2 27.16 37.69 36.11
N SER A 3 27.05 37.84 34.79
CA SER A 3 27.22 36.74 33.85
C SER A 3 28.56 36.07 34.14
N LYS A 4 28.59 34.73 34.30
CA LYS A 4 29.77 33.82 34.18
C LYS A 4 29.51 32.44 34.83
N ILE A 5 28.67 31.59 34.25
CA ILE A 5 28.83 30.12 34.37
C ILE A 5 28.44 29.47 33.04
N LEU A 6 29.07 29.93 31.97
CA LEU A 6 29.27 29.16 30.75
C LEU A 6 30.79 29.18 30.54
N THR A 7 31.39 28.02 30.26
CA THR A 7 32.85 27.79 30.05
C THR A 7 33.61 27.27 31.29
N ARG A 8 33.55 25.96 31.50
CA ARG A 8 34.68 25.11 31.93
C ARG A 8 34.18 23.67 32.02
N ILE A 9 34.56 22.84 31.04
CA ILE A 9 35.10 21.48 31.18
C ILE A 9 35.33 21.00 29.73
N ILE A 10 36.46 21.45 29.18
CA ILE A 10 37.15 20.81 28.07
C ILE A 10 38.58 20.61 28.59
N GLN A 11 38.97 19.34 28.81
CA GLN A 11 40.32 18.76 28.77
C GLN A 11 40.54 17.71 29.86
N CYS A 12 40.60 16.44 29.42
CA CYS A 12 41.51 15.34 29.78
C CYS A 12 40.93 14.06 29.14
N ARG A 13 41.23 13.73 27.87
CA ARG A 13 42.30 12.80 27.40
C ARG A 13 42.47 11.58 28.34
N GLY A 14 42.37 10.32 27.92
CA GLY A 14 42.16 9.75 26.59
C GLY A 14 42.09 8.22 26.64
N ALA A 15 41.47 7.62 25.64
CA ALA A 15 41.60 6.21 25.31
C ALA A 15 41.45 6.04 23.78
N THR A 16 42.56 5.67 23.17
CA THR A 16 42.77 5.00 21.87
C THR A 16 41.54 4.74 20.98
N LEU A 17 41.42 5.57 19.94
CA LEU A 17 40.54 5.36 18.78
C LEU A 17 41.17 4.34 17.82
N VAL A 18 40.56 3.17 17.71
CA VAL A 18 40.72 2.27 16.55
C VAL A 18 40.12 2.97 15.32
N PRO A 19 40.80 3.03 14.17
CA PRO A 19 40.26 3.72 13.00
C PRO A 19 39.09 2.90 12.44
N LYS A 20 37.86 3.36 12.70
CA LYS A 20 36.69 2.91 11.91
C LYS A 20 36.92 3.37 10.49
N LYS A 21 37.32 2.43 9.62
CA LYS A 21 37.29 2.60 8.17
C LYS A 21 35.97 3.26 7.79
N SER A 22 36.07 4.45 7.22
CA SER A 22 34.99 5.13 6.55
C SER A 22 34.45 4.21 5.46
N PHE A 23 33.39 3.47 5.76
CA PHE A 23 32.56 2.86 4.74
C PHE A 23 31.85 4.03 4.06
N GLN A 24 32.47 4.57 3.01
CA GLN A 24 31.78 5.37 2.01
C GLN A 24 30.61 4.51 1.53
N ARG A 25 29.41 4.76 2.07
CA ARG A 25 28.20 4.34 1.39
C ARG A 25 28.19 5.09 0.08
N SER A 26 28.61 4.39 -0.96
CA SER A 26 28.54 4.84 -2.33
C SER A 26 27.11 5.34 -2.58
N ASN A 27 27.02 6.58 -3.06
CA ASN A 27 25.79 7.25 -3.47
C ASN A 27 25.20 6.57 -4.73
N ILE A 28 24.81 5.30 -4.63
CA ILE A 28 24.25 4.49 -5.74
C ILE A 28 22.71 4.54 -5.77
N LEU A 29 22.07 5.36 -4.92
CA LEU A 29 20.61 5.59 -4.98
C LEU A 29 20.20 6.83 -5.79
N ARG A 30 21.13 7.43 -6.55
CA ARG A 30 20.88 8.64 -7.33
C ARG A 30 21.07 8.40 -8.82
N LYS A 31 20.09 7.75 -9.44
CA LYS A 31 19.67 7.89 -10.85
C LYS A 31 18.56 6.87 -11.13
N MET A 32 17.39 7.16 -10.58
CA MET A 32 16.16 6.53 -11.06
C MET A 32 15.68 7.34 -12.24
N SER A 33 16.23 7.07 -13.42
CA SER A 33 15.53 7.38 -14.64
C SER A 33 14.40 6.37 -14.77
N ALA A 34 13.19 6.81 -14.38
CA ALA A 34 12.02 6.47 -15.18
C ALA A 34 12.35 6.77 -16.65
N PRO A 35 11.75 6.08 -17.64
CA PRO A 35 11.86 6.51 -19.03
C PRO A 35 11.64 8.03 -19.07
N ILE A 36 12.63 8.74 -19.62
CA ILE A 36 12.64 10.19 -19.71
C ILE A 36 11.34 10.54 -20.44
N ALA A 37 10.38 11.09 -19.70
CA ALA A 37 9.15 11.57 -20.28
C ALA A 37 9.54 12.58 -21.36
N LYS A 38 9.19 12.30 -22.61
CA LYS A 38 9.27 13.30 -23.67
C LYS A 38 8.43 14.49 -23.21
N ASN A 39 9.02 15.68 -23.19
CA ASN A 39 8.32 16.90 -22.83
C ASN A 39 7.03 17.00 -23.67
N GLY A 40 5.86 16.91 -23.04
CA GLY A 40 4.55 17.05 -23.70
C GLY A 40 3.55 15.89 -23.55
N GLU A 41 3.86 14.81 -22.83
CA GLU A 41 2.88 13.73 -22.63
C GLU A 41 1.72 14.16 -21.72
N ASN A 42 0.53 14.32 -22.32
CA ASN A 42 -0.71 14.56 -21.61
C ASN A 42 -1.24 13.21 -21.09
N PHE A 43 -0.90 12.86 -19.85
CA PHE A 43 -1.39 11.63 -19.22
C PHE A 43 -2.88 11.76 -18.86
N PRO A 44 -3.67 10.69 -18.98
CA PRO A 44 -5.08 10.71 -18.59
C PRO A 44 -5.23 10.92 -17.08
N SER A 45 -6.34 11.51 -16.67
CA SER A 45 -6.64 11.61 -15.23
C SER A 45 -6.97 10.23 -14.65
N VAL A 46 -6.72 10.02 -13.36
CA VAL A 46 -7.11 8.77 -12.68
C VAL A 46 -8.61 8.53 -12.78
N SER A 47 -9.42 9.60 -12.75
CA SER A 47 -10.87 9.53 -12.94
C SER A 47 -11.25 9.05 -14.35
N GLU A 48 -10.57 9.53 -15.40
CA GLU A 48 -10.77 9.04 -16.77
C GLU A 48 -10.41 7.56 -16.91
N LEU A 49 -9.26 7.15 -16.35
CA LEU A 49 -8.84 5.74 -16.34
C LEU A 49 -9.88 4.86 -15.66
N LYS A 50 -10.37 5.29 -14.49
CA LYS A 50 -11.41 4.59 -13.73
C LYS A 50 -12.70 4.47 -14.54
N LEU A 51 -13.15 5.55 -15.18
CA LEU A 51 -14.37 5.53 -16.00
C LEU A 51 -14.24 4.60 -17.20
N ASN A 52 -13.10 4.61 -17.88
CA ASN A 52 -12.85 3.77 -19.05
C ASN A 52 -12.85 2.28 -18.69
N ILE A 53 -12.22 1.93 -17.56
CA ILE A 53 -12.18 0.54 -17.09
C ILE A 53 -13.55 0.11 -16.56
N ALA A 54 -14.27 1.00 -15.84
CA ALA A 54 -15.62 0.72 -15.37
C ALA A 54 -16.56 0.36 -16.52
N LYS A 55 -16.53 1.12 -17.63
CA LYS A 55 -17.33 0.84 -18.83
C LYS A 55 -17.03 -0.54 -19.42
N LYS A 56 -15.76 -0.95 -19.48
CA LYS A 56 -15.36 -2.27 -20.03
C LYS A 56 -15.67 -3.43 -19.09
N MET A 57 -15.66 -3.21 -17.77
CA MET A 57 -15.93 -4.22 -16.75
C MET A 57 -17.44 -4.45 -16.52
N LEU A 58 -18.21 -3.36 -16.48
CA LEU A 58 -19.63 -3.37 -16.12
C LEU A 58 -20.55 -3.31 -17.35
N GLY A 59 -20.03 -2.94 -18.52
CA GLY A 59 -20.82 -2.70 -19.72
C GLY A 59 -21.56 -1.36 -19.69
N PRO A 60 -22.58 -1.18 -20.55
CA PRO A 60 -23.24 0.11 -20.75
C PRO A 60 -24.06 0.62 -19.55
N ASN A 61 -24.48 -0.26 -18.64
CA ASN A 61 -25.28 0.13 -17.47
C ASN A 61 -24.43 0.12 -16.19
N MET A 62 -23.87 1.28 -15.85
CA MET A 62 -23.03 1.48 -14.66
C MET A 62 -23.83 1.77 -13.37
N SER A 63 -25.15 1.95 -13.47
CA SER A 63 -26.01 2.25 -12.34
C SER A 63 -26.06 1.10 -11.34
N TYR A 64 -26.35 1.42 -10.08
CA TYR A 64 -26.61 0.40 -9.08
C TYR A 64 -27.88 -0.38 -9.41
N SER A 65 -27.79 -1.70 -9.29
CA SER A 65 -28.94 -2.60 -9.35
C SER A 65 -28.87 -3.51 -8.13
N PRO A 66 -29.93 -3.60 -7.32
CA PRO A 66 -29.98 -4.51 -6.17
C PRO A 66 -29.79 -5.97 -6.59
N ILE A 67 -30.32 -6.34 -7.76
CA ILE A 67 -30.18 -7.66 -8.34
C ILE A 67 -29.03 -7.62 -9.34
N GLN A 68 -27.99 -8.41 -9.08
CA GLN A 68 -26.89 -8.56 -10.03
C GLN A 68 -27.36 -9.36 -11.24
N LYS A 69 -26.94 -8.92 -12.43
CA LYS A 69 -27.19 -9.68 -13.66
C LYS A 69 -26.42 -10.99 -13.61
N ASP A 70 -27.05 -12.08 -14.03
CA ASP A 70 -26.34 -13.34 -14.23
C ASP A 70 -25.30 -13.14 -15.34
N LYS A 71 -24.06 -13.47 -15.01
CA LYS A 71 -22.91 -13.41 -15.92
C LYS A 71 -22.25 -14.78 -16.08
N SER A 72 -22.96 -15.86 -15.71
CA SER A 72 -22.46 -17.23 -15.79
C SER A 72 -22.07 -17.63 -17.22
N HIS A 73 -22.64 -16.98 -18.25
CA HIS A 73 -22.27 -17.19 -19.65
C HIS A 73 -20.80 -16.84 -19.94
N LEU A 74 -20.17 -15.98 -19.13
CA LEU A 74 -18.77 -15.57 -19.28
C LEU A 74 -17.79 -16.66 -18.84
N LEU A 75 -18.23 -17.63 -18.04
CA LEU A 75 -17.38 -18.72 -17.55
C LEU A 75 -16.77 -19.55 -18.70
N LYS A 76 -17.48 -19.66 -19.83
CA LYS A 76 -17.00 -20.39 -21.02
C LYS A 76 -15.75 -19.76 -21.65
N TYR A 77 -15.52 -18.46 -21.41
CA TYR A 77 -14.36 -17.74 -21.93
C TYR A 77 -13.15 -17.79 -20.98
N LEU A 78 -13.31 -18.34 -19.77
CA LEU A 78 -12.19 -18.43 -18.83
C LEU A 78 -11.16 -19.46 -19.30
N PRO A 79 -9.87 -19.08 -19.36
CA PRO A 79 -8.80 -20.01 -19.72
C PRO A 79 -8.59 -21.04 -18.61
N LYS A 80 -8.23 -22.26 -19.01
CA LYS A 80 -7.99 -23.40 -18.10
C LYS A 80 -6.55 -23.45 -17.58
N SER A 81 -5.59 -22.98 -18.38
CA SER A 81 -4.17 -22.89 -18.02
C SER A 81 -3.56 -21.56 -18.50
N GLN A 82 -2.38 -21.22 -17.99
CA GLN A 82 -1.66 -20.01 -18.42
C GLN A 82 -1.14 -20.12 -19.85
N ASP A 83 -0.98 -21.34 -20.38
CA ASP A 83 -0.49 -21.60 -21.74
C ASP A 83 -1.52 -21.23 -22.83
N GLU A 84 -2.81 -21.14 -22.45
CA GLU A 84 -3.88 -20.68 -23.34
C GLU A 84 -3.87 -19.14 -23.51
N MET A 85 -2.97 -18.44 -22.82
CA MET A 85 -2.87 -16.99 -22.83
C MET A 85 -1.46 -16.55 -23.24
N PRO A 86 -1.33 -15.41 -23.93
CA PRO A 86 -0.02 -14.89 -24.28
C PRO A 86 0.75 -14.50 -23.02
N PRO A 87 2.06 -14.83 -22.92
CA PRO A 87 2.90 -14.28 -21.87
C PRO A 87 3.02 -12.77 -22.02
N ARG A 88 3.26 -12.09 -20.90
CA ARG A 88 3.26 -10.63 -20.82
C ARG A 88 4.51 -10.13 -20.10
N SER A 89 5.05 -9.00 -20.52
CA SER A 89 6.14 -8.30 -19.84
C SER A 89 5.61 -7.32 -18.79
N MET A 90 6.51 -6.75 -17.98
CA MET A 90 6.11 -5.69 -17.05
C MET A 90 5.65 -4.44 -17.83
N GLU A 91 6.33 -4.12 -18.93
CA GLU A 91 6.01 -2.99 -19.83
C GLU A 91 4.58 -3.07 -20.37
N ASP A 92 4.09 -4.26 -20.73
CA ASP A 92 2.74 -4.43 -21.29
C ASP A 92 1.65 -3.99 -20.29
N SER A 93 1.91 -4.14 -18.99
CA SER A 93 1.00 -3.76 -17.90
C SER A 93 1.25 -2.34 -17.36
N PHE A 94 2.32 -1.67 -17.80
CA PHE A 94 2.69 -0.35 -17.28
C PHE A 94 1.61 0.68 -17.56
N LEU A 95 1.16 1.37 -16.53
CA LEU A 95 0.12 2.39 -16.61
C LEU A 95 0.60 3.67 -15.90
N VAL A 96 0.13 4.82 -16.37
CA VAL A 96 0.37 6.13 -15.77
C VAL A 96 -0.95 6.91 -15.76
N GLY A 97 -1.23 7.61 -14.67
CA GLY A 97 -2.33 8.54 -14.54
C GLY A 97 -1.95 9.77 -13.72
N ILE A 98 -2.78 10.81 -13.78
CA ILE A 98 -2.61 12.07 -13.05
C ILE A 98 -3.80 12.32 -12.12
N ILE A 99 -3.51 12.80 -10.92
CA ILE A 99 -4.47 13.39 -9.99
C ILE A 99 -4.33 14.92 -10.12
N PRO A 100 -5.24 15.61 -10.83
CA PRO A 100 -5.06 17.00 -11.25
C PRO A 100 -5.42 18.03 -10.16
N LEU A 101 -4.70 18.00 -9.03
CA LEU A 101 -4.94 18.86 -7.87
C LEU A 101 -4.68 20.35 -8.12
N SER A 102 -3.86 20.69 -9.13
CA SER A 102 -3.55 22.09 -9.44
C SER A 102 -4.71 22.83 -10.11
N LYS A 103 -5.47 22.13 -10.98
CA LYS A 103 -6.54 22.71 -11.80
C LYS A 103 -7.93 22.48 -11.20
N ASP A 104 -8.19 21.32 -10.60
CA ASP A 104 -9.50 20.97 -10.06
C ASP A 104 -9.56 21.27 -8.55
N LYS A 105 -10.18 22.41 -8.21
CA LYS A 105 -10.33 22.86 -6.81
C LYS A 105 -11.29 21.99 -6.01
N ALA A 106 -12.35 21.49 -6.62
CA ALA A 106 -13.29 20.60 -5.95
C ALA A 106 -12.64 19.23 -5.64
N LEU A 107 -11.75 18.77 -6.51
CA LEU A 107 -10.90 17.61 -6.24
C LEU A 107 -9.88 17.93 -5.14
N GLN A 108 -9.21 19.08 -5.21
CA GLN A 108 -8.25 19.51 -4.19
C GLN A 108 -8.83 19.43 -2.77
N ASP A 109 -10.07 19.90 -2.56
CA ASP A 109 -10.75 19.83 -1.25
C ASP A 109 -10.90 18.40 -0.72
N LYS A 110 -11.04 17.40 -1.61
CA LYS A 110 -11.12 15.98 -1.22
C LYS A 110 -9.77 15.43 -0.76
N TYR A 111 -8.67 15.97 -1.27
CA TYR A 111 -7.31 15.50 -1.06
C TYR A 111 -6.53 16.34 -0.06
N VAL A 112 -7.02 17.49 0.39
CA VAL A 112 -6.35 18.31 1.40
C VAL A 112 -6.83 17.92 2.80
N THR A 113 -5.90 17.92 3.75
CA THR A 113 -6.20 17.80 5.18
C THR A 113 -6.45 19.18 5.79
N PHE A 114 -7.00 19.24 7.00
CA PHE A 114 -7.15 20.51 7.72
C PHE A 114 -5.81 21.24 8.00
N LEU A 115 -4.68 20.53 7.91
CA LEU A 115 -3.33 21.09 8.03
C LEU A 115 -2.75 21.58 6.69
N GLY A 116 -3.49 21.47 5.58
CA GLY A 116 -3.03 21.89 4.25
C GLY A 116 -2.19 20.85 3.50
N HIS A 117 -1.81 19.75 4.13
CA HIS A 117 -1.09 18.63 3.50
C HIS A 117 -2.02 17.68 2.76
N VAL A 118 -1.47 16.85 1.86
CA VAL A 118 -2.26 15.84 1.15
C VAL A 118 -2.69 14.71 2.10
N ARG A 119 -3.97 14.33 1.99
CA ARG A 119 -4.61 13.24 2.73
C ARG A 119 -4.14 11.90 2.18
N ILE A 120 -3.14 11.31 2.85
CA ILE A 120 -2.55 10.01 2.48
C ILE A 120 -3.61 8.91 2.32
N GLY A 121 -4.65 8.91 3.14
CA GLY A 121 -5.73 7.92 3.02
C GLY A 121 -6.42 7.92 1.65
N ARG A 122 -6.59 9.09 1.03
CA ARG A 122 -7.13 9.20 -0.35
C ARG A 122 -6.15 8.69 -1.39
N LEU A 123 -4.86 8.93 -1.19
CA LEU A 123 -3.83 8.39 -2.08
C LEU A 123 -3.79 6.85 -2.01
N LEU A 124 -3.92 6.24 -0.83
CA LEU A 124 -4.00 4.78 -0.69
C LEU A 124 -5.25 4.21 -1.37
N GLU A 125 -6.37 4.92 -1.27
CA GLU A 125 -7.61 4.56 -1.97
C GLU A 125 -7.39 4.54 -3.49
N ASP A 126 -6.77 5.58 -4.05
CA ASP A 126 -6.45 5.63 -5.48
C ASP A 126 -5.43 4.58 -5.90
N MET A 127 -4.41 4.33 -5.08
CA MET A 127 -3.38 3.33 -5.36
C MET A 127 -3.98 1.93 -5.48
N ASP A 128 -4.95 1.58 -4.63
CA ASP A 128 -5.63 0.30 -4.70
C ASP A 128 -6.46 0.17 -6.00
N ILE A 129 -7.20 1.22 -6.39
CA ILE A 129 -8.00 1.19 -7.64
C ILE A 129 -7.06 1.09 -8.82
N PHE A 130 -5.97 1.85 -8.77
CA PHE A 130 -4.95 1.85 -9.80
C PHE A 130 -4.27 0.49 -9.95
N ALA A 131 -4.04 -0.23 -8.86
CA ALA A 131 -3.52 -1.59 -8.92
C ALA A 131 -4.50 -2.54 -9.65
N VAL A 132 -5.82 -2.41 -9.40
CA VAL A 132 -6.86 -3.13 -10.16
C VAL A 132 -6.79 -2.77 -11.65
N MET A 133 -6.59 -1.50 -11.99
CA MET A 133 -6.49 -1.04 -13.37
C MET A 133 -5.26 -1.60 -14.10
N VAL A 134 -4.13 -1.70 -13.40
CA VAL A 134 -2.91 -2.34 -13.92
C VAL A 134 -3.14 -3.83 -14.14
N CYS A 135 -3.79 -4.53 -13.20
CA CYS A 135 -4.16 -5.94 -13.36
C CYS A 135 -5.11 -6.17 -14.54
N TYR A 136 -6.12 -5.31 -14.71
CA TYR A 136 -7.00 -5.35 -15.86
C TYR A 136 -6.22 -5.22 -17.16
N LYS A 137 -5.29 -4.25 -17.23
CA LYS A 137 -4.42 -4.05 -18.40
C LYS A 137 -3.53 -5.28 -18.65
N HIS A 138 -3.08 -5.97 -17.59
CA HIS A 138 -2.26 -7.18 -17.67
C HIS A 138 -2.97 -8.38 -18.29
N ILE A 139 -4.27 -8.54 -17.99
CA ILE A 139 -5.03 -9.70 -18.43
C ILE A 139 -5.47 -9.51 -19.89
N VAL A 140 -4.93 -10.34 -20.77
CA VAL A 140 -5.32 -10.43 -22.18
C VAL A 140 -5.87 -11.83 -22.41
N ASN A 141 -7.17 -11.91 -22.69
CA ASN A 141 -7.88 -13.17 -22.93
C ASN A 141 -8.25 -13.28 -24.43
N PRO A 142 -7.52 -14.09 -25.23
CA PRO A 142 -7.82 -14.27 -26.65
C PRO A 142 -9.18 -14.92 -26.93
N LYS A 143 -9.77 -15.61 -25.95
CA LYS A 143 -11.07 -16.28 -26.10
C LYS A 143 -12.26 -15.35 -25.90
N LEU A 144 -12.03 -14.13 -25.39
CA LEU A 144 -13.09 -13.17 -25.09
C LEU A 144 -13.43 -12.33 -26.33
N PRO A 145 -14.67 -12.35 -26.83
CA PRO A 145 -15.12 -11.45 -27.89
C PRO A 145 -15.06 -9.98 -27.47
N GLU A 146 -14.81 -9.07 -28.41
CA GLU A 146 -14.68 -7.62 -28.13
C GLU A 146 -15.96 -6.99 -27.53
N ASN A 147 -17.13 -7.57 -27.83
CA ASN A 147 -18.43 -7.07 -27.34
C ASN A 147 -18.80 -7.60 -25.95
N GLU A 148 -18.02 -8.52 -25.38
CA GLU A 148 -18.31 -9.11 -24.07
C GLU A 148 -17.60 -8.35 -22.95
N THR A 149 -18.20 -8.36 -21.76
CA THR A 149 -17.59 -7.74 -20.58
C THR A 149 -16.46 -8.60 -20.01
N PHE A 150 -15.53 -7.96 -19.32
CA PHE A 150 -14.40 -8.63 -18.69
C PHE A 150 -14.83 -9.79 -17.76
N PRO A 151 -14.32 -11.03 -17.95
CA PRO A 151 -14.83 -12.23 -17.29
C PRO A 151 -14.12 -12.54 -15.95
N TYR A 152 -13.53 -11.53 -15.28
CA TYR A 152 -12.86 -11.74 -14.00
C TYR A 152 -13.34 -10.75 -12.95
N ASN A 153 -13.36 -11.22 -11.70
CA ASN A 153 -13.43 -10.36 -10.53
C ASN A 153 -12.01 -10.17 -9.98
N LEU A 154 -11.56 -8.92 -9.90
CA LEU A 154 -10.25 -8.57 -9.37
C LEU A 154 -10.41 -8.07 -7.94
N VAL A 155 -9.79 -8.77 -6.99
CA VAL A 155 -9.89 -8.46 -5.56
C VAL A 155 -8.52 -8.22 -4.96
N THR A 156 -8.39 -7.16 -4.16
CA THR A 156 -7.19 -6.92 -3.37
C THR A 156 -7.14 -7.92 -2.22
N VAL A 157 -6.08 -8.73 -2.18
CA VAL A 157 -5.86 -9.74 -1.13
C VAL A 157 -5.15 -9.12 0.05
N LEU A 158 -4.07 -8.38 -0.22
CA LEU A 158 -3.29 -7.69 0.80
C LEU A 158 -2.44 -6.57 0.17
N VAL A 159 -1.98 -5.66 1.03
CA VAL A 159 -0.93 -4.70 0.72
C VAL A 159 0.31 -5.10 1.52
N ASP A 160 1.40 -5.46 0.83
CA ASP A 160 2.58 -6.07 1.46
C ASP A 160 3.37 -5.02 2.24
N ARG A 161 3.80 -3.95 1.55
CA ARG A 161 4.59 -2.87 2.14
C ARG A 161 4.28 -1.56 1.46
N ILE A 162 4.11 -0.51 2.26
CA ILE A 162 3.97 0.87 1.82
C ILE A 162 5.19 1.63 2.33
N ASP A 163 5.99 2.17 1.42
CA ASP A 163 7.16 2.98 1.70
C ASP A 163 6.82 4.46 1.46
N PHE A 164 6.89 5.29 2.49
CA PHE A 164 6.83 6.74 2.39
C PHE A 164 8.24 7.32 2.37
N THR A 165 8.47 8.34 1.55
CA THR A 165 9.74 9.09 1.56
C THR A 165 9.63 10.30 2.50
N GLU A 166 10.74 11.02 2.69
CA GLU A 166 10.77 12.29 3.42
C GLU A 166 10.07 13.43 2.66
N TYR A 167 9.71 13.22 1.38
CA TYR A 167 9.06 14.23 0.58
C TYR A 167 7.58 14.38 0.98
N VAL A 168 7.22 15.57 1.45
CA VAL A 168 5.84 15.92 1.80
C VAL A 168 5.12 16.43 0.55
N PRO A 169 4.09 15.71 0.06
CA PRO A 169 3.33 16.14 -1.11
C PRO A 169 2.51 17.40 -0.82
N LYS A 170 2.48 18.31 -1.78
CA LYS A 170 1.69 19.54 -1.74
C LYS A 170 0.30 19.30 -2.30
N SER A 171 -0.70 19.92 -1.68
CA SER A 171 -2.11 19.77 -2.06
C SER A 171 -2.51 20.57 -3.30
N ASN A 172 -1.68 21.49 -3.79
CA ASN A 172 -1.94 22.36 -4.94
C ASN A 172 -1.15 22.00 -6.20
N GLU A 173 -0.46 20.87 -6.19
CA GLU A 173 0.35 20.38 -7.31
C GLU A 173 -0.11 18.97 -7.71
N ASP A 174 -0.11 18.71 -9.01
CA ASP A 174 -0.57 17.43 -9.55
C ASP A 174 0.30 16.26 -9.07
N ILE A 175 -0.34 15.13 -8.78
CA ILE A 175 0.34 13.90 -8.38
C ILE A 175 0.24 12.91 -9.52
N LYS A 176 1.38 12.36 -9.93
CA LYS A 176 1.47 11.28 -10.90
C LYS A 176 1.43 9.94 -10.18
N ILE A 177 0.54 9.07 -10.63
CA ILE A 177 0.49 7.67 -10.22
C ILE A 177 0.94 6.80 -11.39
N SER A 178 1.82 5.84 -11.10
CA SER A 178 2.28 4.89 -12.11
C SER A 178 2.48 3.51 -11.49
N GLY A 179 2.47 2.47 -12.32
CA GLY A 179 2.60 1.11 -11.81
C GLY A 179 2.60 0.06 -12.90
N HIS A 180 3.05 -1.13 -12.54
CA HIS A 180 3.04 -2.31 -13.40
C HIS A 180 2.97 -3.59 -12.55
N VAL A 181 2.62 -4.70 -13.18
CA VAL A 181 2.71 -6.03 -12.54
C VAL A 181 4.19 -6.38 -12.35
N SER A 182 4.58 -6.73 -11.12
CA SER A 182 5.96 -7.11 -10.76
C SER A 182 6.17 -8.61 -10.62
N TRP A 183 5.11 -9.37 -10.38
CA TRP A 183 5.15 -10.84 -10.25
C TRP A 183 3.76 -11.42 -10.49
N VAL A 184 3.69 -12.64 -11.02
CA VAL A 184 2.43 -13.35 -11.32
C VAL A 184 2.48 -14.79 -10.81
N GLY A 185 1.41 -15.21 -10.13
CA GLY A 185 1.12 -16.60 -9.80
C GLY A 185 0.16 -17.23 -10.81
N LYS A 186 -0.60 -18.25 -10.40
CA LYS A 186 -1.60 -18.88 -11.27
C LYS A 186 -2.83 -17.99 -11.49
N SER A 187 -3.29 -17.36 -10.41
CA SER A 187 -4.49 -16.50 -10.36
C SER A 187 -4.28 -15.29 -9.44
N SER A 188 -3.03 -14.88 -9.23
CA SER A 188 -2.67 -13.74 -8.40
C SER A 188 -1.59 -12.92 -9.08
N MET A 189 -1.62 -11.61 -8.83
CA MET A 189 -0.71 -10.64 -9.44
C MET A 189 -0.22 -9.70 -8.35
N GLU A 190 1.10 -9.56 -8.24
CA GLU A 190 1.71 -8.51 -7.44
C GLU A 190 1.89 -7.28 -8.32
N VAL A 191 1.38 -6.13 -7.87
CA VAL A 191 1.45 -4.86 -8.56
C VAL A 191 2.25 -3.88 -7.72
N VAL A 192 3.24 -3.26 -8.35
CA VAL A 192 3.96 -2.14 -7.75
C VAL A 192 3.34 -0.83 -8.24
N VAL A 193 3.05 0.06 -7.30
CA VAL A 193 2.48 1.39 -7.57
C VAL A 193 3.36 2.45 -6.94
N TRP A 194 3.64 3.51 -7.70
CA TRP A 194 4.40 4.66 -7.28
C TRP A 194 3.54 5.93 -7.35
N LEU A 195 3.76 6.80 -6.38
CA LEU A 195 3.28 8.17 -6.40
C LEU A 195 4.48 9.10 -6.50
N GLU A 196 4.41 10.03 -7.43
CA GLU A 196 5.45 11.03 -7.67
C GLU A 196 4.80 12.41 -7.86
N GLN A 197 5.44 13.46 -7.35
CA GLN A 197 5.01 14.84 -7.56
C GLN A 197 6.18 15.66 -8.11
N LYS A 198 5.90 16.58 -9.03
CA LYS A 198 6.92 17.36 -9.71
C LYS A 198 7.27 18.61 -8.89
N GLN A 199 8.45 18.65 -8.30
CA GLN A 199 8.98 19.81 -7.59
C GLN A 199 10.16 20.41 -8.33
N SER A 200 10.09 21.70 -8.70
CA SER A 200 11.17 22.42 -9.40
C SER A 200 11.67 21.69 -10.65
N GLY A 201 10.76 21.11 -11.43
CA GLY A 201 11.08 20.36 -12.65
C GLY A 201 11.45 18.89 -12.43
N VAL A 202 11.70 18.46 -11.19
CA VAL A 202 12.15 17.10 -10.85
C VAL A 202 11.02 16.30 -10.22
N TRP A 203 10.84 15.05 -10.65
CA TRP A 203 9.91 14.12 -10.02
C TRP A 203 10.46 13.64 -8.68
N GLN A 204 9.78 14.01 -7.60
CA GLN A 204 10.03 13.52 -6.24
C GLN A 204 9.10 12.36 -5.97
N ARG A 205 9.65 11.27 -5.42
CA ARG A 205 8.84 10.12 -5.03
C ARG A 205 8.16 10.39 -3.70
N VAL A 206 6.85 10.24 -3.65
CA VAL A 206 6.03 10.38 -2.45
C VAL A 206 5.93 9.04 -1.73
N THR A 207 5.47 8.02 -2.46
CA THR A 207 5.16 6.71 -1.90
C THR A 207 5.43 5.62 -2.93
N ARG A 208 5.77 4.42 -2.45
CA ARG A 208 5.75 3.17 -3.21
C ARG A 208 4.98 2.13 -2.43
N ALA A 209 4.05 1.42 -3.07
CA ALA A 209 3.35 0.31 -2.45
C ALA A 209 3.33 -0.93 -3.34
N LEU A 210 3.23 -2.09 -2.69
CA LEU A 210 3.07 -3.39 -3.34
C LEU A 210 1.70 -3.96 -2.97
N PHE A 211 0.84 -4.12 -3.96
CA PHE A 211 -0.48 -4.72 -3.83
C PHE A 211 -0.43 -6.15 -4.35
N LEU A 212 -1.07 -7.08 -3.65
CA LEU A 212 -1.32 -8.42 -4.14
C LEU A 212 -2.80 -8.56 -4.46
N LEU A 213 -3.12 -8.78 -5.72
CA LEU A 213 -4.47 -8.98 -6.20
C LEU A 213 -4.69 -10.44 -6.57
N ALA A 214 -5.91 -10.93 -6.37
CA ALA A 214 -6.36 -12.22 -6.88
C ALA A 214 -7.38 -12.00 -7.99
N ALA A 215 -7.24 -12.78 -9.06
CA ALA A 215 -8.24 -12.93 -10.09
C ALA A 215 -9.14 -14.10 -9.72
N ARG A 216 -10.45 -13.85 -9.72
CA ARG A 216 -11.51 -14.81 -9.44
C ARG A 216 -12.40 -14.92 -10.67
N ASP A 217 -13.09 -16.04 -10.81
CA ASP A 217 -14.14 -16.13 -11.82
C ASP A 217 -15.29 -15.15 -11.53
N VAL A 218 -16.20 -15.02 -12.50
CA VAL A 218 -17.30 -14.05 -12.41
C VAL A 218 -18.27 -14.34 -11.26
N ASN A 219 -18.40 -15.62 -10.87
CA ASN A 219 -19.24 -16.05 -9.77
C ASN A 219 -18.50 -16.02 -8.41
N ASN A 220 -17.23 -15.62 -8.42
CA ASN A 220 -16.32 -15.61 -7.29
C ASN A 220 -16.15 -16.98 -6.60
N VAL A 221 -16.32 -18.09 -7.32
CA VAL A 221 -16.20 -19.47 -6.79
C VAL A 221 -14.77 -19.98 -6.95
N GLY A 222 -14.22 -19.86 -8.15
CA GLY A 222 -12.93 -20.38 -8.56
C GLY A 222 -11.85 -19.33 -8.79
N ALA A 223 -10.65 -19.84 -9.05
CA ALA A 223 -9.49 -19.05 -9.44
C ALA A 223 -9.59 -18.64 -10.92
N GLY A 224 -9.50 -17.34 -11.21
CA GLY A 224 -9.38 -16.84 -12.57
C GLY A 224 -7.93 -16.91 -13.04
N ILE A 225 -7.62 -17.73 -14.05
CA ILE A 225 -6.26 -17.89 -14.55
C ILE A 225 -5.82 -16.60 -15.25
N VAL A 226 -4.59 -16.13 -14.97
CA VAL A 226 -4.02 -14.89 -15.52
C VAL A 226 -2.79 -15.14 -16.37
N ASN A 227 -2.49 -14.24 -17.31
CA ASN A 227 -1.33 -14.32 -18.19
C ASN A 227 -0.02 -14.47 -17.41
N SER A 228 0.85 -15.40 -17.83
CA SER A 228 2.19 -15.53 -17.26
C SER A 228 3.03 -14.27 -17.50
N ILE A 229 4.02 -14.04 -16.63
CA ILE A 229 4.92 -12.89 -16.75
C ILE A 229 6.31 -13.34 -17.21
N ILE A 230 6.85 -12.68 -18.24
CA ILE A 230 8.20 -12.90 -18.75
C ILE A 230 8.96 -11.58 -18.72
N PRO A 231 10.14 -11.52 -18.08
CA PRO A 231 10.91 -10.29 -17.98
C PRO A 231 11.53 -9.93 -19.35
N ALA A 232 11.30 -8.71 -19.82
CA ALA A 232 11.84 -8.22 -21.10
C ALA A 232 13.35 -7.88 -21.03
N ASN A 233 13.86 -7.57 -19.84
CA ASN A 233 15.25 -7.13 -19.64
C ASN A 233 15.80 -7.57 -18.27
N GLU A 234 17.11 -7.35 -18.04
CA GLU A 234 17.80 -7.79 -16.82
C GLU A 234 17.22 -7.13 -15.55
N ARG A 235 16.75 -5.90 -15.66
CA ARG A 235 16.11 -5.20 -14.55
C ARG A 235 14.77 -5.85 -14.18
N GLU A 236 13.96 -6.22 -15.17
CA GLU A 236 12.72 -6.96 -14.92
C GLU A 236 12.98 -8.35 -14.30
N LYS A 237 14.06 -9.04 -14.72
CA LYS A 237 14.46 -10.31 -14.08
C LYS A 237 14.71 -10.15 -12.58
N GLN A 238 15.41 -9.09 -12.19
CA GLN A 238 15.68 -8.79 -10.77
C GLN A 238 14.38 -8.48 -10.00
N ILE A 239 13.47 -7.70 -10.60
CA ILE A 239 12.18 -7.37 -9.99
C ILE A 239 11.36 -8.65 -9.78
N LEU A 240 11.30 -9.52 -10.80
CA LEU A 240 10.56 -10.77 -10.78
C LEU A 240 11.13 -11.74 -9.73
N ALA A 241 12.44 -11.89 -9.68
CA ALA A 241 13.12 -12.69 -8.65
C ALA A 241 12.79 -12.20 -7.23
N GLY A 242 12.79 -10.88 -7.02
CA GLY A 242 12.37 -10.29 -5.75
C GLY A 242 10.91 -10.59 -5.39
N GLY A 243 10.02 -10.71 -6.38
CA GLY A 243 8.63 -11.12 -6.20
C GLY A 243 8.50 -12.54 -5.67
N GLU A 244 9.30 -13.47 -6.18
CA GLU A 244 9.34 -14.85 -5.69
C GLU A 244 9.87 -14.92 -4.25
N THR A 245 10.89 -14.13 -3.91
CA THR A 245 11.38 -14.00 -2.52
C THR A 245 10.27 -13.48 -1.59
N ARG A 246 9.52 -12.45 -2.00
CA ARG A 246 8.40 -11.93 -1.20
C ARG A 246 7.30 -12.97 -1.02
N LYS A 247 6.98 -13.75 -2.06
CA LYS A 247 6.03 -14.87 -1.95
C LYS A 247 6.49 -15.90 -0.93
N LYS A 248 7.75 -16.35 -0.98
CA LYS A 248 8.31 -17.30 -0.01
C LYS A 248 8.20 -16.76 1.42
N ARG A 249 8.61 -15.50 1.62
CA ARG A 249 8.47 -14.82 2.92
C ARG A 249 7.03 -14.80 3.43
N ARG A 250 6.04 -14.52 2.57
CA ARG A 250 4.61 -14.56 2.94
C ARG A 250 4.18 -15.95 3.38
N GLN A 251 4.61 -17.01 2.68
CA GLN A 251 4.31 -18.39 3.06
C GLN A 251 4.97 -18.78 4.38
N GLU A 252 6.19 -18.33 4.65
CA GLU A 252 6.88 -18.54 5.92
C GLU A 252 6.18 -17.83 7.08
N LEU A 253 5.78 -16.57 6.90
CA LEU A 253 5.02 -15.83 7.91
C LEU A 253 3.66 -16.49 8.22
N GLN A 254 2.97 -17.04 7.21
CA GLN A 254 1.74 -17.80 7.42
C GLN A 254 1.96 -19.10 8.20
N LYS A 255 3.16 -19.70 8.13
CA LYS A 255 3.53 -20.88 8.92
C LYS A 255 3.81 -20.52 10.38
N LYS A 256 4.31 -19.32 10.66
CA LYS A 256 4.54 -18.78 12.03
C LYS A 256 3.27 -18.37 12.78
N ASN A 257 2.09 -18.77 12.32
CA ASN A 257 0.85 -18.48 13.02
C ASN A 257 0.87 -19.10 14.42
N LEU A 258 0.63 -18.31 15.47
CA LEU A 258 0.62 -18.76 16.87
C LEU A 258 -0.39 -19.87 17.17
N ALA A 259 -1.45 -20.00 16.35
CA ALA A 259 -2.39 -21.11 16.44
C ALA A 259 -1.78 -22.45 15.98
N LYS A 260 -0.63 -22.44 15.30
CA LYS A 260 0.05 -23.61 14.74
C LYS A 260 1.41 -23.88 15.38
N VAL A 261 2.09 -22.83 15.85
CA VAL A 261 3.45 -22.89 16.37
C VAL A 261 3.51 -22.16 17.71
N ILE A 262 4.18 -22.78 18.69
CA ILE A 262 4.40 -22.16 20.01
C ILE A 262 5.35 -20.96 19.89
N PRO A 263 5.25 -19.96 20.78
CA PRO A 263 6.15 -18.81 20.77
C PRO A 263 7.62 -19.22 20.91
N ASP A 264 8.50 -18.57 20.15
CA ASP A 264 9.95 -18.82 20.23
C ASP A 264 10.59 -18.18 21.47
N ALA A 265 11.89 -18.41 21.67
CA ALA A 265 12.59 -17.89 22.85
C ALA A 265 12.64 -16.35 22.91
N GLU A 266 12.65 -15.66 21.76
CA GLU A 266 12.64 -14.20 21.71
C GLU A 266 11.24 -13.65 22.05
N GLU A 267 10.19 -14.28 21.54
CA GLU A 267 8.80 -13.94 21.86
C GLU A 267 8.50 -14.20 23.34
N GLN A 268 8.92 -15.35 23.87
CA GLN A 268 8.78 -15.68 25.29
C GLN A 268 9.51 -14.66 26.18
N LYS A 269 10.74 -14.28 25.80
CA LYS A 269 11.48 -13.22 26.50
C LYS A 269 10.73 -11.90 26.48
N THR A 270 10.15 -11.52 25.34
CA THR A 270 9.38 -10.27 25.21
C THR A 270 8.16 -10.26 26.14
N VAL A 271 7.42 -11.38 26.22
CA VAL A 271 6.28 -11.52 27.14
C VAL A 271 6.73 -11.48 28.60
N HIS A 272 7.83 -12.16 28.93
CA HIS A 272 8.41 -12.14 30.27
C HIS A 272 8.87 -10.72 30.65
N ASP A 273 9.56 -10.00 29.77
CA ASP A 273 10.02 -8.64 30.02
C ASP A 273 8.84 -7.68 30.23
N LEU A 274 7.77 -7.82 29.44
CA LEU A 274 6.53 -7.07 29.66
C LEU A 274 5.88 -7.42 31.01
N PHE A 275 5.92 -8.70 31.39
CA PHE A 275 5.42 -9.17 32.68
C PHE A 275 6.18 -8.55 33.84
N VAL A 276 7.51 -8.68 33.86
CA VAL A 276 8.37 -8.16 34.94
C VAL A 276 8.24 -6.65 35.07
N ARG A 277 8.15 -5.93 33.94
CA ARG A 277 7.98 -4.47 33.95
C ARG A 277 6.69 -3.99 34.60
N THR A 278 5.66 -4.84 34.70
CA THR A 278 4.33 -4.46 35.18
C THR A 278 3.96 -5.08 36.53
N VAL A 279 4.92 -5.73 37.18
CA VAL A 279 4.75 -6.37 38.50
C VAL A 279 5.52 -5.56 39.54
N GLU A 280 4.94 -5.40 40.72
CA GLU A 280 5.63 -4.77 41.84
C GLU A 280 6.61 -5.77 42.49
N SER A 281 7.82 -5.33 42.82
CA SER A 281 8.87 -6.20 43.39
C SER A 281 8.50 -6.79 44.76
N SER A 282 7.51 -6.21 45.44
CA SER A 282 6.99 -6.63 46.76
C SER A 282 5.90 -7.71 46.67
N ASP A 283 5.13 -7.77 45.59
CA ASP A 283 4.05 -8.73 45.38
C ASP A 283 4.03 -9.22 43.92
N VAL A 284 4.52 -10.43 43.68
CA VAL A 284 4.59 -11.06 42.35
C VAL A 284 3.25 -11.68 41.97
N SER A 285 2.16 -10.92 42.11
CA SER A 285 0.82 -11.38 41.77
C SER A 285 0.43 -11.00 40.34
N LEU A 286 -0.40 -11.84 39.71
CA LEU A 286 -0.96 -11.56 38.38
C LEU A 286 -2.04 -10.48 38.41
N ARG A 287 -2.60 -10.20 39.60
CA ARG A 287 -3.73 -9.27 39.79
C ARG A 287 -3.25 -7.84 40.05
N ASN A 288 -2.17 -7.67 40.80
CA ASN A 288 -1.65 -6.35 41.15
C ASN A 288 -0.59 -5.95 40.15
N ARG A 289 -1.04 -5.28 39.07
CA ARG A 289 -0.16 -4.78 38.01
C ARG A 289 0.02 -3.28 38.14
N VAL A 290 1.27 -2.83 38.13
CA VAL A 290 1.61 -1.42 38.18
C VAL A 290 1.93 -0.95 36.76
N LEU A 291 1.39 0.21 36.40
CA LEU A 291 1.71 0.86 35.14
C LEU A 291 3.04 1.61 35.29
N PRO A 292 4.07 1.30 34.48
CA PRO A 292 5.32 2.05 34.53
C PRO A 292 5.12 3.52 34.15
N ALA A 293 6.04 4.38 34.59
CA ALA A 293 6.08 5.77 34.15
C ALA A 293 6.10 5.88 32.60
N ASP A 294 5.45 6.91 32.07
CA ASP A 294 5.31 7.17 30.63
C ASP A 294 4.64 6.05 29.80
N CYS A 295 3.98 5.09 30.46
CA CYS A 295 3.25 4.01 29.80
C CYS A 295 1.73 4.21 29.90
N ILE A 296 0.99 3.52 29.03
CA ILE A 296 -0.47 3.41 29.08
C ILE A 296 -0.89 1.96 28.89
N TRP A 297 -2.05 1.59 29.43
CA TRP A 297 -2.61 0.26 29.17
C TRP A 297 -3.11 0.17 27.72
N MET A 298 -2.89 -0.98 27.09
CA MET A 298 -3.37 -1.23 25.73
C MET A 298 -4.90 -1.16 25.64
N SER A 299 -5.63 -1.58 26.68
CA SER A 299 -7.10 -1.47 26.78
C SER A 299 -7.57 -0.04 26.57
N ASP A 300 -6.84 0.90 27.16
CA ASP A 300 -7.20 2.31 27.16
C ASP A 300 -6.77 2.97 25.86
N ALA A 301 -5.85 2.37 25.11
CA ALA A 301 -5.31 2.82 23.83
C ALA A 301 -6.12 2.31 22.62
N THR A 302 -7.44 2.20 22.74
CA THR A 302 -8.33 1.72 21.67
C THR A 302 -9.25 2.82 21.12
N ILE A 303 -9.63 2.69 19.86
CA ILE A 303 -10.70 3.46 19.21
C ILE A 303 -11.38 2.55 18.18
N SER A 304 -12.68 2.69 18.01
CA SER A 304 -13.45 1.96 17.01
C SER A 304 -14.39 2.90 16.28
N ASN A 305 -14.75 2.53 15.05
CA ASN A 305 -15.74 3.21 14.23
C ASN A 305 -16.54 2.14 13.49
N VAL A 306 -17.83 2.39 13.31
CA VAL A 306 -18.75 1.53 12.58
C VAL A 306 -19.31 2.32 11.42
N ILE A 307 -19.04 1.86 10.20
CA ILE A 307 -19.48 2.51 8.97
C ILE A 307 -20.43 1.58 8.25
N PHE A 308 -21.65 2.04 8.02
CA PHE A 308 -22.59 1.35 7.17
C PHE A 308 -22.21 1.59 5.70
N SER A 309 -21.85 0.53 4.97
CA SER A 309 -21.41 0.65 3.58
C SER A 309 -22.60 0.88 2.65
N GLN A 310 -22.56 1.98 1.91
CA GLN A 310 -23.60 2.34 0.95
C GLN A 310 -23.16 1.98 -0.48
N PRO A 311 -24.06 1.97 -1.48
CA PRO A 311 -23.71 1.72 -2.88
C PRO A 311 -22.68 2.70 -3.46
N GLU A 312 -22.42 3.84 -2.81
CA GLU A 312 -21.34 4.77 -3.17
C GLU A 312 -19.94 4.27 -2.77
N ASP A 313 -19.84 3.40 -1.77
CA ASP A 313 -18.58 2.82 -1.28
C ASP A 313 -18.19 1.53 -2.02
N ARG A 314 -18.97 1.15 -3.04
CA ARG A 314 -18.78 -0.09 -3.78
C ARG A 314 -17.65 0.01 -4.81
N ASN A 315 -16.94 -1.09 -4.99
CA ASN A 315 -16.00 -1.27 -6.07
C ASN A 315 -16.70 -1.70 -7.37
N LEU A 316 -15.91 -1.94 -8.42
CA LEU A 316 -16.38 -2.42 -9.73
C LEU A 316 -17.14 -3.76 -9.68
N HIS A 317 -17.07 -4.49 -8.56
CA HIS A 317 -17.70 -5.78 -8.34
C HIS A 317 -18.81 -5.71 -7.27
N ASN A 318 -19.31 -4.51 -6.96
CA ASN A 318 -20.34 -4.26 -5.93
C ASN A 318 -19.95 -4.72 -4.51
N THR A 319 -18.66 -4.84 -4.19
CA THR A 319 -18.18 -5.15 -2.83
C THR A 319 -17.46 -3.95 -2.23
N VAL A 320 -17.33 -3.92 -0.89
CA VAL A 320 -16.61 -2.85 -0.20
C VAL A 320 -15.15 -2.85 -0.63
N PHE A 321 -14.67 -1.67 -1.02
CA PHE A 321 -13.38 -1.53 -1.65
C PHE A 321 -12.20 -1.59 -0.65
N GLY A 322 -11.09 -2.26 -1.03
CA GLY A 322 -9.91 -2.42 -0.18
C GLY A 322 -9.29 -1.07 0.23
N GLY A 323 -9.14 -0.17 -0.75
CA GLY A 323 -8.64 1.18 -0.55
C GLY A 323 -9.50 2.02 0.38
N PHE A 324 -10.82 1.83 0.36
CA PHE A 324 -11.72 2.49 1.31
C PHE A 324 -11.45 2.01 2.75
N MET A 325 -11.33 0.70 2.95
CA MET A 325 -10.99 0.14 4.27
C MET A 325 -9.63 0.65 4.76
N MET A 326 -8.62 0.71 3.89
CA MET A 326 -7.30 1.24 4.22
C MET A 326 -7.35 2.72 4.62
N ARG A 327 -8.12 3.54 3.91
CA ARG A 327 -8.33 4.94 4.26
C ARG A 327 -8.91 5.09 5.66
N GLN A 328 -9.98 4.35 5.95
CA GLN A 328 -10.66 4.39 7.25
C GLN A 328 -9.72 3.92 8.38
N ALA A 329 -8.97 2.84 8.17
CA ALA A 329 -8.00 2.32 9.13
C ALA A 329 -6.88 3.33 9.42
N LEU A 330 -6.35 4.00 8.38
CA LEU A 330 -5.33 5.02 8.54
C LEU A 330 -5.85 6.24 9.31
N GLU A 331 -7.05 6.71 8.98
CA GLU A 331 -7.66 7.87 9.63
C GLU A 331 -7.97 7.59 11.10
N LEU A 332 -8.48 6.40 11.43
CA LEU A 332 -8.68 5.98 12.82
C LEU A 332 -7.37 5.88 13.60
N SER A 333 -6.32 5.35 12.94
CA SER A 333 -4.97 5.26 13.53
C SER A 333 -4.41 6.65 13.83
N TRP A 334 -4.64 7.62 12.94
CA TRP A 334 -4.24 9.02 13.15
C TRP A 334 -4.99 9.65 14.33
N VAL A 335 -6.31 9.45 14.41
CA VAL A 335 -7.13 9.96 15.53
C VAL A 335 -6.69 9.34 16.85
N LEU A 336 -6.40 8.03 16.88
CA LEU A 336 -5.88 7.37 18.07
C LEU A 336 -4.55 7.98 18.50
N GLY A 337 -3.60 8.14 17.58
CA GLY A 337 -2.30 8.76 17.86
C GLY A 337 -2.45 10.18 18.40
N LEU A 338 -3.31 11.00 17.78
CA LEU A 338 -3.58 12.36 18.20
C LEU A 338 -4.20 12.43 19.60
N LYS A 339 -5.23 11.62 19.87
CA LYS A 339 -5.90 11.54 21.18
C LYS A 339 -4.90 11.26 22.30
N ARG A 340 -3.92 10.38 22.05
CA ARG A 340 -2.90 10.03 23.04
C ARG A 340 -1.79 11.07 23.18
N SER A 341 -1.36 11.67 22.08
CA SER A 341 -0.36 12.75 22.13
C SER A 341 -0.88 14.00 22.86
N ILE A 342 -2.16 14.34 22.69
CA ILE A 342 -2.77 15.49 23.37
C ILE A 342 -3.07 15.16 24.85
N GLY A 343 -3.53 13.95 25.16
CA GLY A 343 -3.82 13.53 26.55
C GLY A 343 -2.61 13.61 27.49
N GLN A 344 -1.39 13.43 26.97
CA GLN A 344 -0.14 13.61 27.73
C GLN A 344 0.20 15.08 28.03
N ARG A 345 -0.33 16.05 27.28
CA ARG A 345 -0.04 17.49 27.49
C ARG A 345 -0.93 18.19 28.51
N TYR A 346 -2.05 17.58 28.90
CA TYR A 346 -3.03 18.17 29.82
C TYR A 346 -3.16 17.39 31.15
N SER A 347 -2.23 16.47 31.42
CA SER A 347 -2.19 15.66 32.66
C SER A 347 -1.03 16.04 33.60
N THR A 348 -0.41 17.20 33.38
CA THR A 348 0.43 17.92 34.36
C THR A 348 -0.36 19.06 34.96
#